data_AF-A0A4U0SPQ5-F1
#
_entry.id   AF-A0A4U0SPQ5-F1
#
_cell.length_a   1.000
_cell.length_b   1.000
_cell.length_c   1.000
_cell.angle_alpha   90.00
_cell.angle_beta   90.00
_cell.angle_gamma   90.00
#
_symmetry.space_group_name_H-M   'P 1'
#
loop_
_entity.id
_entity.type
_entity.pdbx_description
1 polymer ?
#
loop_
_entity_poly.entity_id
_entity_poly.type
_entity_poly.pdbx_seq_one_letter_code
_entity_poly.pdbx_strand_id
1 'polypeptide(L)'
;MTREEAVETARVFLHGIYGDGPPTIVIDPAEAVEHSLAWTVLFDSQEHIDTGDFTQAPLLRLVVVFKDKSDVVFHPSAYTVEESEAWLATGQRPQRLS
;
A
#
# COMPACT_ATOMS: atom_id res chain seq x y z
N MET A 1 6.36 0.74 -15.43
CA MET A 1 6.54 1.35 -14.11
C MET A 1 7.63 0.58 -13.37
N THR A 2 8.69 1.24 -12.95
CA THR A 2 9.75 0.66 -12.11
C THR A 2 9.34 0.61 -10.64
N ARG A 3 10.11 -0.10 -9.81
CA ARG A 3 9.94 -0.12 -8.35
C ARG A 3 10.05 1.29 -7.76
N GLU A 4 11.06 2.05 -8.17
CA GLU A 4 11.32 3.40 -7.67
C GLU A 4 10.17 4.36 -8.03
N GLU A 5 9.62 4.24 -9.25
CA GLU A 5 8.43 5.00 -9.65
C GLU A 5 7.21 4.62 -8.81
N ALA A 6 7.02 3.33 -8.49
CA ALA A 6 5.92 2.87 -7.66
C ALA A 6 6.04 3.35 -6.21
N VAL A 7 7.24 3.26 -5.62
CA VAL A 7 7.53 3.75 -4.27
C VAL A 7 7.31 5.25 -4.16
N GLU A 8 7.76 6.04 -5.16
CA GLU A 8 7.53 7.48 -5.16
C GLU A 8 6.05 7.82 -5.33
N THR A 9 5.33 7.08 -6.17
CA THR A 9 3.88 7.23 -6.32
C THR A 9 3.16 6.94 -5.01
N ALA A 10 3.54 5.88 -4.29
CA ALA A 10 3.00 5.56 -2.98
C ALA A 10 3.34 6.64 -1.94
N ARG A 11 4.56 7.19 -1.97
CA ARG A 11 4.97 8.30 -1.10
C ARG A 11 4.09 9.52 -1.29
N VAL A 12 3.85 9.95 -2.53
CA VAL A 12 2.98 11.09 -2.84
C VAL A 12 1.55 10.83 -2.36
N PHE A 13 1.02 9.63 -2.59
CA PHE A 13 -0.31 9.23 -2.12
C PHE A 13 -0.42 9.29 -0.59
N LEU A 14 0.54 8.70 0.13
CA LEU A 14 0.56 8.66 1.59
C LEU A 14 0.75 10.06 2.20
N HIS A 15 1.61 10.89 1.60
CA HIS A 15 1.78 12.28 2.03
C HIS A 15 0.48 13.09 1.88
N GLY A 16 -0.31 12.84 0.83
CA GLY A 16 -1.63 13.46 0.68
C GLY A 16 -2.63 13.09 1.79
N ILE A 17 -2.38 12.01 2.54
CA ILE A 17 -3.27 11.49 3.59
C ILE A 17 -2.77 11.88 4.98
N TYR A 18 -1.47 11.73 5.22
CA TYR A 18 -0.86 11.92 6.55
C TYR A 18 -0.16 13.27 6.71
N GLY A 19 0.21 13.94 5.61
CA GLY A 19 0.92 15.22 5.63
C GLY A 19 2.37 15.10 6.12
N ASP A 20 2.88 16.20 6.69
CA ASP A 20 4.24 16.31 7.26
C ASP A 20 4.30 16.05 8.78
N GLY A 21 3.14 15.88 9.43
CA GLY A 21 3.02 15.70 10.87
C GLY A 21 2.88 14.23 11.26
N PRO A 22 2.83 13.94 12.57
CA PRO A 22 2.58 12.57 13.03
C PRO A 22 1.22 12.06 12.55
N PRO A 23 1.12 10.78 12.12
CA PRO A 23 2.20 9.79 12.10
C PRO A 23 3.25 10.05 11.01
N THR A 24 4.53 9.92 11.36
CA THR A 24 5.64 10.09 10.42
C THR A 24 5.77 8.86 9.55
N ILE A 25 5.37 8.94 8.27
CA ILE A 25 5.30 7.78 7.39
C ILE A 25 6.67 7.35 6.87
N VAL A 26 6.97 6.06 7.04
CA VAL A 26 8.18 5.39 6.56
C VAL A 26 7.78 4.33 5.53
N ILE A 27 8.51 4.31 4.40
CA ILE A 27 8.40 3.29 3.36
C ILE A 27 9.78 2.65 3.22
N ASP A 28 9.84 1.31 3.23
CA ASP A 28 11.03 0.58 2.80
C ASP A 28 10.90 0.22 1.31
N PRO A 29 11.69 0.83 0.42
CA PRO A 29 11.63 0.53 -1.00
C PRO A 29 12.02 -0.92 -1.33
N ALA A 30 12.81 -1.60 -0.50
CA ALA A 30 13.27 -2.96 -0.74
C ALA A 30 12.16 -4.00 -0.58
N GLU A 31 11.15 -3.70 0.23
CA GLU A 31 10.00 -4.56 0.53
C GLU A 31 8.83 -4.37 -0.46
N ALA A 32 9.00 -3.55 -1.50
CA ALA A 32 8.00 -3.41 -2.55
C ALA A 32 7.93 -4.68 -3.41
N VAL A 33 6.74 -5.26 -3.55
CA VAL A 33 6.52 -6.52 -4.29
C VAL A 33 5.84 -6.24 -5.62
N GLU A 34 6.42 -6.80 -6.69
CA GLU A 34 5.88 -6.69 -8.04
C GLU A 34 4.80 -7.75 -8.30
N HIS A 35 3.66 -7.30 -8.84
CA HIS A 35 2.60 -8.14 -9.40
C HIS A 35 2.44 -7.85 -10.89
N SER A 36 1.66 -8.64 -11.62
CA SER A 36 1.48 -8.46 -13.07
C SER A 36 1.01 -7.06 -13.44
N LEU A 37 -0.02 -6.53 -12.75
CA LEU A 37 -0.61 -5.23 -13.06
C LEU A 37 -0.28 -4.14 -12.05
N ALA A 38 0.35 -4.48 -10.92
CA ALA A 38 0.53 -3.55 -9.82
C ALA A 38 1.86 -3.76 -9.08
N TRP A 39 2.20 -2.81 -8.23
CA TRP A 39 3.16 -2.95 -7.13
C TRP A 39 2.39 -2.90 -5.82
N THR A 40 2.82 -3.67 -4.84
CA THR A 40 2.42 -3.46 -3.44
C THR A 40 3.57 -2.83 -2.68
N VAL A 41 3.28 -1.81 -1.88
CA VAL A 41 4.26 -1.02 -1.13
C VAL A 41 3.84 -1.00 0.34
N LEU A 42 4.69 -1.58 1.19
CA LEU A 42 4.51 -1.55 2.63
C LEU A 42 4.95 -0.20 3.19
N PHE A 43 4.23 0.27 4.21
CA PHE A 43 4.60 1.44 4.98
C PHE A 43 4.21 1.28 6.44
N ASP A 44 4.83 2.06 7.31
CA ASP A 44 4.44 2.14 8.72
C ASP A 44 4.68 3.56 9.24
N SER A 45 4.31 3.83 10.49
CA SER A 45 4.72 5.05 11.18
C SER A 45 6.06 4.84 11.88
N GLN A 46 6.93 5.85 11.86
CA GLN A 46 8.19 5.84 12.60
C GLN A 46 7.93 5.61 14.10
N GLU A 47 6.85 6.20 14.62
CA GLU A 47 6.45 6.10 16.02
C GLU A 47 6.12 4.65 16.42
N HIS A 48 5.42 3.90 15.56
CA HIS A 48 5.20 2.46 15.78
C HIS A 48 6.49 1.66 15.66
N ILE A 49 7.34 1.94 14.66
CA ILE A 49 8.62 1.25 14.48
C ILE A 49 9.52 1.39 15.73
N ASP A 50 9.59 2.60 16.29
CA ASP A 50 10.49 2.90 17.40
C ASP A 50 9.98 2.33 18.73
N THR A 51 8.66 2.28 18.93
CA THR A 51 8.06 1.93 20.23
C THR A 51 7.51 0.50 20.28
N GLY A 52 7.15 -0.08 19.15
CA GLY A 52 6.39 -1.33 19.06
C GLY A 52 4.94 -1.21 19.54
N ASP A 53 4.44 0.01 19.81
CA ASP A 53 3.06 0.24 20.23
C ASP A 53 2.11 0.19 19.02
N PHE A 54 1.37 -0.91 18.90
CA PHE A 54 0.43 -1.13 17.81
C PHE A 54 -0.65 -0.04 17.70
N THR A 55 -0.93 0.72 18.76
CA THR A 55 -1.91 1.82 18.69
C THR A 55 -1.39 3.03 17.90
N GLN A 56 -0.08 3.07 17.62
CA GLN A 56 0.57 4.11 16.83
C GLN A 56 0.74 3.69 15.35
N ALA A 57 0.43 2.44 15.02
CA ALA A 57 0.50 1.93 13.65
C ALA A 57 -0.67 2.46 12.80
N PRO A 58 -0.46 2.76 11.51
CA PRO A 58 -1.55 2.96 10.57
C PRO A 58 -2.49 1.73 10.53
N LEU A 59 -3.81 1.97 10.45
CA LEU A 59 -4.80 0.89 10.38
C LEU A 59 -4.55 -0.05 9.19
N LEU A 60 -4.19 0.52 8.04
CA LEU A 60 -3.74 -0.19 6.86
C LEU A 60 -2.30 0.21 6.58
N ARG A 61 -1.46 -0.76 6.21
CA ARG A 61 -0.01 -0.59 6.03
C ARG A 61 0.48 -1.02 4.65
N LEU A 62 -0.43 -1.21 3.71
CA LEU A 62 -0.15 -1.69 2.37
C LEU A 62 -0.87 -0.82 1.35
N VAL A 63 -0.12 -0.26 0.42
CA VAL A 63 -0.62 0.51 -0.74
C VAL A 63 -0.44 -0.32 -1.99
N VAL A 64 -1.43 -0.27 -2.88
CA VAL A 64 -1.40 -0.86 -4.22
C VAL A 64 -1.24 0.28 -5.22
N VAL A 65 -0.24 0.16 -6.08
CA VAL A 65 0.05 1.12 -7.16
C VAL A 65 -0.10 0.39 -8.49
N PHE A 66 -1.12 0.72 -9.29
CA PHE A 66 -1.31 0.09 -10.59
C PHE A 66 -0.31 0.64 -11.62
N LYS A 67 0.32 -0.27 -12.38
CA LYS A 67 1.40 0.06 -13.33
C LYS A 67 0.93 0.91 -14.51
N ASP A 68 -0.35 0.85 -14.84
CA ASP A 68 -1.01 1.66 -15.86
C ASP A 68 -1.42 3.06 -15.35
N LYS A 69 -1.13 3.38 -14.07
CA LYS A 69 -1.47 4.63 -13.39
C LYS A 69 -2.99 4.87 -13.28
N SER A 70 -3.80 3.83 -13.43
CA SER A 70 -5.26 3.93 -13.28
C SER A 70 -5.68 4.25 -11.85
N ASP A 71 -4.93 3.74 -10.85
CA ASP A 71 -5.30 3.88 -9.44
C ASP A 71 -4.11 3.72 -8.48
N VAL A 72 -4.25 4.34 -7.30
CA VAL A 72 -3.37 4.17 -6.13
C VAL A 72 -4.27 4.12 -4.90
N VAL A 73 -4.30 2.97 -4.22
CA VAL A 73 -5.27 2.72 -3.15
C VAL A 73 -4.63 1.96 -2.00
N PHE A 74 -5.23 2.05 -0.81
CA PHE A 74 -4.94 1.08 0.23
C PHE A 74 -5.42 -0.30 -0.18
N HIS A 75 -4.62 -1.32 0.14
CA HIS A 75 -5.02 -2.70 -0.04
C HIS A 75 -6.25 -3.00 0.82
N PRO A 76 -7.33 -3.58 0.26
CA PRO A 76 -8.51 -3.94 1.04
C PRO A 76 -8.19 -5.05 2.07
N SER A 77 -8.32 -4.75 3.36
CA SER A 77 -8.05 -5.73 4.44
C SER A 77 -9.03 -6.90 4.47
N ALA A 78 -10.20 -6.74 3.84
CA ALA A 78 -11.20 -7.77 3.77
C ALA A 78 -10.92 -8.84 2.69
N TYR A 79 -9.89 -8.67 1.84
CA TYR A 79 -9.60 -9.63 0.77
C TYR A 79 -8.86 -10.85 1.36
N THR A 80 -9.21 -12.05 0.91
CA THR A 80 -8.34 -13.22 1.14
C THR A 80 -7.04 -13.07 0.35
N VAL A 81 -6.04 -13.90 0.64
CA VAL A 81 -4.80 -13.93 -0.14
C VAL A 81 -5.10 -14.21 -1.62
N GLU A 82 -5.94 -15.21 -1.90
CA GLU A 82 -6.31 -15.59 -3.27
C GLU A 82 -7.07 -14.47 -4.00
N GLU A 83 -8.00 -13.79 -3.31
CA GLU A 83 -8.72 -12.64 -3.84
C GLU A 83 -7.77 -11.48 -4.17
N SER A 84 -6.76 -11.26 -3.32
CA SER A 84 -5.75 -10.23 -3.50
C SER A 84 -4.85 -10.54 -4.69
N GLU A 85 -4.34 -11.76 -4.78
CA GLU A 85 -3.51 -12.22 -5.90
C GLU A 85 -4.26 -12.12 -7.23
N ALA A 86 -5.51 -12.57 -7.27
CA ALA A 86 -6.35 -12.48 -8.46
C ALA A 86 -6.57 -11.02 -8.87
N TRP A 87 -6.89 -10.13 -7.92
CA TRP A 87 -7.10 -8.71 -8.19
C TRP A 87 -5.82 -8.02 -8.70
N LEU A 88 -4.67 -8.26 -8.06
CA LEU A 88 -3.39 -7.67 -8.45
C LEU A 88 -2.86 -8.23 -9.79
N ALA A 89 -3.27 -9.44 -10.16
CA ALA A 89 -2.93 -10.07 -11.43
C ALA A 89 -3.84 -9.66 -12.59
N THR A 90 -5.12 -9.40 -12.34
CA THR A 90 -6.14 -9.25 -13.40
C THR A 90 -6.89 -7.91 -13.38
N GLY A 91 -6.79 -7.15 -12.30
CA GLY A 91 -7.59 -5.95 -12.06
C GLY A 91 -9.03 -6.24 -11.65
N GLN A 92 -9.47 -7.51 -11.68
CA GLN A 92 -10.83 -7.90 -11.31
C GLN A 92 -10.97 -7.92 -9.78
N ARG A 93 -11.83 -7.05 -9.25
CA ARG A 93 -12.17 -7.06 -7.82
C ARG A 93 -13.08 -8.24 -7.51
N PRO A 94 -12.97 -8.86 -6.32
CA PRO A 94 -13.90 -9.88 -5.86
C PRO A 94 -15.35 -9.39 -5.90
N GLN A 95 -16.25 -10.21 -6.44
CA GLN A 95 -17.67 -9.92 -6.41
C GLN A 95 -18.21 -10.23 -5.02
N ARG A 96 -18.58 -9.19 -4.27
CA ARG A 96 -19.27 -9.34 -2.98
C ARG A 96 -20.73 -8.97 -3.17
N LEU A 97 -21.62 -9.85 -2.74
CA LEU A 97 -23.04 -9.54 -2.66
C LEU A 97 -23.20 -8.44 -1.61
N SER A 98 -23.70 -7.28 -2.05
CA SER A 98 -24.06 -6.13 -1.20
C SER A 98 -25.27 -6.44 -0.33
#